data_AF-A0A662D9D6-F1
#
_entry.id   AF-A0A662D9D6-F1
#
_cell.length_a   1.000
_cell.length_b   1.000
_cell.length_c   1.000
_cell.angle_alpha   90.00
_cell.angle_beta   90.00
_cell.angle_gamma   90.00
#
_symmetry.space_group_name_H-M   'P 1'
#
loop_
_entity.id
_entity.type
_entity.pdbx_description
1 polymer ?
#
loop_
_entity_poly.entity_id
_entity_poly.type
_entity_poly.pdbx_seq_one_letter_code
_entity_poly.pdbx_strand_id
1 'polypeptide(L)'
;MKSQQKEKTIGILGGMGPYATVELFSKILKFTPARKDQEHLRIIIDNNPKIPDRTEAILGNGKSPLPEMIATAKNLEKAKVDFILIPCNTAHP
;
A
#
# COMPACT_ATOMS: atom_id res chain seq x y z
N MET A 1 -0.75 -34.14 -7.11
CA MET A 1 -0.41 -32.90 -7.86
C MET A 1 -0.74 -31.73 -6.97
N LYS A 2 0.24 -30.88 -6.59
CA LYS A 2 -0.06 -29.65 -5.85
C LYS A 2 -0.77 -28.70 -6.81
N SER A 3 -1.96 -28.23 -6.46
CA SER A 3 -2.66 -27.21 -7.23
C SER A 3 -1.74 -25.99 -7.39
N GLN A 4 -1.56 -25.53 -8.63
CA GLN A 4 -0.87 -24.26 -8.88
C GLN A 4 -1.76 -23.13 -8.33
N GLN A 5 -1.45 -22.65 -7.12
CA GLN A 5 -2.03 -21.41 -6.63
C GLN A 5 -1.48 -20.26 -7.48
N LYS A 6 -2.40 -19.48 -8.06
CA LYS A 6 -2.08 -18.26 -8.79
C LYS A 6 -1.41 -17.27 -7.84
N GLU A 7 -0.27 -16.73 -8.25
CA GLU A 7 0.44 -15.69 -7.51
C GLU A 7 -0.45 -14.44 -7.36
N LYS A 8 -0.48 -13.89 -6.14
CA LYS A 8 -1.29 -12.74 -5.76
C LYS A 8 -0.49 -11.44 -5.96
N THR A 9 -1.12 -10.44 -6.57
CA THR A 9 -0.52 -9.11 -6.75
C THR A 9 -0.81 -8.22 -5.54
N ILE A 10 0.22 -7.60 -4.99
CA ILE A 10 0.12 -6.71 -3.82
C ILE A 10 -0.11 -5.27 -4.29
N GLY A 11 -1.07 -4.58 -3.70
CA GLY A 11 -1.21 -3.12 -3.75
C GLY A 11 -0.65 -2.49 -2.49
N ILE A 12 0.08 -1.38 -2.60
CA ILE A 12 0.46 -0.54 -1.46
C ILE A 12 -0.18 0.83 -1.65
N LEU A 13 -1.13 1.17 -0.78
CA LEU A 13 -1.72 2.50 -0.67
C LEU A 13 -0.81 3.32 0.25
N GLY A 14 0.14 4.02 -0.37
CA GLY A 14 1.22 4.72 0.30
C GLY A 14 1.01 6.24 0.39
N GLY A 15 2.08 6.95 0.74
CA GLY A 15 2.10 8.41 0.83
C GLY A 15 1.84 8.99 2.22
N MET A 16 1.63 8.14 3.23
CA MET A 16 1.21 8.55 4.58
C MET A 16 2.20 8.14 5.69
N GLY A 17 3.52 8.33 5.59
CA GLY A 17 4.25 9.19 4.64
C GLY A 17 4.98 8.45 3.52
N PRO A 18 5.63 9.18 2.60
CA PRO A 18 6.38 8.59 1.49
C PRO A 18 7.51 7.67 1.95
N TYR A 19 8.28 8.08 2.96
CA TYR A 19 9.38 7.26 3.49
C TYR A 19 8.89 5.98 4.18
N ALA A 20 7.74 6.00 4.85
CA ALA A 20 7.13 4.79 5.40
C ALA A 20 6.73 3.81 4.29
N THR A 21 6.33 4.33 3.12
CA THR A 21 6.00 3.53 1.93
C THR A 21 7.25 2.85 1.37
N VAL A 22 8.36 3.60 1.23
CA VAL A 22 9.66 3.06 0.81
C VAL A 22 10.15 2.00 1.80
N GLU A 23 10.00 2.26 3.10
CA GLU A 23 10.43 1.33 4.16
C GLU A 23 9.63 0.02 4.13
N LEU A 24 8.31 0.09 3.92
CA LEU A 24 7.50 -1.12 3.73
C LEU A 24 7.97 -1.91 2.50
N PHE A 25 8.19 -1.23 1.37
CA PHE A 25 8.66 -1.88 0.15
C PHE A 25 10.03 -2.55 0.35
N SER A 26 10.98 -1.82 0.94
CA SER A 26 12.32 -2.32 1.30
C SER A 26 12.24 -3.56 2.18
N LYS A 27 11.38 -3.55 3.21
CA LYS A 27 11.15 -4.72 4.07
C LYS A 27 10.58 -5.90 3.30
N ILE A 28 9.60 -5.70 2.43
CA ILE A 28 9.05 -6.78 1.60
C ILE A 28 10.16 -7.41 0.76
N LEU A 29 10.98 -6.61 0.08
CA LEU A 29 12.11 -7.11 -0.71
C LEU A 29 13.10 -7.90 0.15
N LYS A 30 13.51 -7.34 1.29
CA LYS A 30 14.48 -7.95 2.21
C LYS A 30 14.02 -9.29 2.79
N PHE A 31 12.72 -9.41 3.09
CA PHE A 31 12.16 -10.61 3.72
C PHE A 31 11.51 -11.58 2.73
N THR A 32 11.51 -11.28 1.44
CA THR A 32 11.09 -12.22 0.40
C THR A 32 12.24 -13.19 0.10
N PRO A 33 12.06 -14.51 0.26
CA PRO A 33 13.10 -15.48 -0.08
C PRO A 33 13.19 -15.64 -1.61
N ALA A 34 14.01 -14.79 -2.24
CA ALA A 34 14.26 -14.79 -3.68
C ALA A 34 15.77 -14.86 -3.95
N ARG A 35 16.16 -15.62 -4.99
CA ARG A 35 17.54 -15.74 -5.48
C ARG A 35 17.77 -14.99 -6.78
N LYS A 36 16.70 -14.58 -7.45
CA LYS A 36 16.68 -13.80 -8.70
C LYS A 36 15.43 -12.93 -8.75
N ASP A 37 15.46 -11.90 -9.59
CA ASP A 37 14.41 -10.89 -9.65
C ASP A 37 13.00 -11.46 -9.90
N GLN A 38 12.89 -12.48 -10.76
CA GLN A 38 11.59 -13.09 -11.12
C GLN A 38 10.96 -13.91 -10.00
N GLU A 39 11.66 -14.11 -8.88
CA GLU A 39 11.12 -14.78 -7.69
C GLU A 39 10.53 -13.77 -6.67
N HIS A 40 10.71 -12.46 -6.91
CA HIS A 40 10.07 -11.44 -6.09
C HIS A 40 8.58 -11.28 -6.41
N LEU A 41 7.82 -10.88 -5.39
CA LEU A 41 6.39 -10.65 -5.47
C LEU A 41 6.07 -9.47 -6.40
N ARG A 42 5.02 -9.62 -7.21
CA ARG A 42 4.47 -8.50 -8.00
C ARG A 42 3.79 -7.49 -7.08
N ILE A 43 4.29 -6.25 -7.07
CA ILE A 43 3.81 -5.17 -6.21
C ILE A 43 3.50 -3.93 -7.07
N ILE A 44 2.36 -3.29 -6.80
CA ILE A 44 1.97 -1.98 -7.36
C ILE A 44 1.84 -1.00 -6.20
N ILE A 45 2.55 0.12 -6.28
CA ILE A 45 2.54 1.14 -5.23
C ILE A 45 1.86 2.40 -5.79
N ASP A 46 0.77 2.81 -5.16
CA ASP A 46 0.20 4.15 -5.36
C ASP A 46 0.61 5.00 -4.16
N ASN A 47 1.71 5.75 -4.32
CA ASN A 47 2.23 6.65 -3.30
C ASN A 47 1.60 8.04 -3.50
N ASN A 48 0.59 8.36 -2.70
CA ASN A 48 -0.15 9.62 -2.77
C ASN A 48 0.07 10.50 -1.50
N PRO A 49 1.09 11.39 -1.49
CA PRO A 49 1.33 12.28 -0.36
C PRO A 49 0.35 13.46 -0.29
N LYS A 50 -0.62 13.55 -1.21
CA LYS A 50 -1.68 14.58 -1.19
C LYS A 50 -2.86 14.18 -0.30
N ILE A 51 -2.88 12.95 0.21
CA ILE A 51 -3.84 12.54 1.25
C ILE A 51 -3.66 13.47 2.47
N PRO A 52 -4.73 14.13 2.95
CA PRO A 52 -4.70 15.01 4.11
C PRO A 52 -4.03 14.40 5.35
N ASP A 53 -3.61 15.28 6.28
CA ASP A 53 -3.02 14.84 7.53
C ASP A 53 -4.04 14.08 8.38
N ARG A 54 -3.66 12.87 8.82
CA ARG A 54 -4.54 11.96 9.55
C ARG A 54 -4.72 12.41 11.00
N THR A 55 -3.66 12.96 11.60
CA THR A 55 -3.69 13.41 13.00
C THR A 55 -4.61 14.61 13.13
N GLU A 56 -4.49 15.59 12.24
CA GLU A 56 -5.39 16.75 12.21
C GLU A 56 -6.85 16.34 11.98
N ALA A 57 -7.10 15.34 11.11
CA ALA A 57 -8.45 14.82 10.91
C ALA A 57 -9.02 14.13 12.16
N ILE A 58 -8.21 13.30 12.86
CA ILE A 58 -8.60 12.63 14.10
C ILE A 58 -8.90 13.65 15.21
N LEU A 59 -8.12 14.73 15.28
CA LEU A 59 -8.31 15.81 16.25
C LEU A 59 -9.47 16.76 15.89
N GLY A 60 -10.12 16.59 14.72
CA GLY A 60 -11.22 17.44 14.26
C GLY A 60 -10.81 18.79 13.68
N ASN A 61 -9.51 19.01 13.46
CA ASN A 61 -8.94 20.27 12.97
C ASN A 61 -8.65 20.25 11.47
N GLY A 62 -8.68 19.07 10.85
CA GLY A 62 -8.26 18.83 9.48
C GLY A 62 -9.35 18.28 8.56
N LYS A 63 -9.04 18.26 7.26
CA LYS A 63 -9.86 17.59 6.25
C LYS A 63 -9.76 16.07 6.43
N SER A 64 -10.88 15.36 6.25
CA SER A 64 -10.88 13.90 6.25
C SER A 64 -9.95 13.34 5.16
N PRO A 65 -9.09 12.35 5.47
CA PRO A 65 -8.23 11.69 4.48
C PRO A 65 -9.00 10.67 3.62
N LEU A 66 -10.19 10.26 4.07
CA LEU A 66 -10.95 9.15 3.51
C LEU A 66 -11.24 9.29 2.00
N PRO A 67 -11.67 10.45 1.46
CA PRO A 67 -11.95 10.58 0.04
C PRO A 67 -10.73 10.28 -0.85
N GLU A 68 -9.56 10.82 -0.47
CA GLU A 68 -8.30 10.60 -1.19
C GLU A 68 -7.80 9.16 -1.04
N MET A 69 -7.98 8.56 0.15
CA MET A 69 -7.66 7.15 0.36
C MET A 69 -8.54 6.23 -0.51
N ILE A 70 -9.85 6.49 -0.61
CA ILE A 70 -10.76 5.73 -1.47
C ILE A 70 -10.36 5.88 -2.95
N ALA A 71 -10.02 7.08 -3.40
CA ALA A 71 -9.57 7.32 -4.77
C ALA A 71 -8.29 6.52 -5.07
N THR A 72 -7.32 6.56 -4.16
CA THR A 72 -6.04 5.83 -4.25
C THR A 72 -6.29 4.31 -4.25
N ALA A 73 -7.18 3.81 -3.38
CA ALA A 73 -7.57 2.39 -3.37
C ALA A 73 -8.23 1.94 -4.68
N LYS A 74 -9.09 2.78 -5.27
CA LYS A 74 -9.72 2.52 -6.58
C LYS A 74 -8.71 2.49 -7.72
N ASN A 75 -7.63 3.26 -7.65
CA ASN A 75 -6.55 3.17 -8.64
C ASN A 75 -5.86 1.81 -8.57
N LEU A 76 -5.56 1.33 -7.35
CA LEU A 76 -4.99 0.00 -7.13
C LEU A 76 -5.95 -1.12 -7.57
N GLU A 77 -7.26 -0.99 -7.29
CA GLU A 77 -8.29 -1.92 -7.79
C GLU A 77 -8.31 -1.97 -9.32
N LYS A 78 -8.29 -0.82 -10.01
CA LYS A 78 -8.19 -0.74 -11.48
C LYS A 78 -6.91 -1.37 -12.01
N ALA A 79 -5.82 -1.29 -11.25
CA ALA A 79 -4.54 -1.95 -11.55
C ALA A 79 -4.57 -3.48 -11.29
N LYS A 80 -5.72 -4.02 -10.87
CA LYS A 80 -5.98 -5.45 -10.64
C LYS A 80 -5.08 -6.07 -9.57
N VAL A 81 -4.80 -5.32 -8.49
CA VAL A 81 -4.18 -5.90 -7.30
C VAL A 81 -5.17 -6.83 -6.60
N ASP A 82 -4.68 -7.89 -5.96
CA ASP A 82 -5.53 -8.85 -5.23
C ASP A 82 -5.86 -8.38 -3.81
N PHE A 83 -4.99 -7.58 -3.18
CA PHE A 83 -5.17 -7.01 -1.85
C PHE A 83 -4.32 -5.75 -1.66
N ILE A 84 -4.63 -4.95 -0.63
CA ILE A 84 -3.97 -3.67 -0.35
C ILE A 84 -3.32 -3.69 1.04
N LEU A 85 -2.12 -3.13 1.12
CA LEU A 85 -1.40 -2.80 2.35
C LEU A 85 -1.38 -1.28 2.55
N ILE A 86 -1.49 -0.82 3.79
CA ILE A 86 -1.47 0.61 4.16
C ILE A 86 -0.36 0.82 5.22
N PRO A 87 0.82 1.38 4.87
CA PRO A 87 1.90 1.65 5.83
C PRO A 87 1.65 2.91 6.66
N CYS A 88 0.52 3.01 7.34
CA CYS A 88 0.15 4.16 8.17
C CYS A 88 -0.81 3.76 9.29
N ASN A 89 -0.37 3.79 10.55
CA ASN A 89 -1.21 3.40 11.69
C ASN A 89 -2.42 4.33 11.86
N THR A 90 -2.25 5.65 11.70
CA THR A 90 -3.32 6.63 11.90
C THR A 90 -4.36 6.64 10.77
N ALA A 91 -4.19 5.82 9.73
CA ALA A 91 -5.16 5.66 8.63
C ALA A 91 -6.11 4.45 8.81
N HIS A 92 -5.97 3.68 9.89
CA HIS A 92 -6.78 2.48 10.17
C HIS A 92 -7.98 2.68 11.13
N PRO A 93 -7.98 3.66 12.06
CA PRO A 93 -9.19 4.07 12.76
C PRO A 93 -10.23 4.64 11.78
#